data_AF-D2VPG1-F1
#
_entry.id   AF-D2VPG1-F1
#
_cell.length_a   1.000
_cell.length_b   1.000
_cell.length_c   1.000
_cell.angle_alpha   90.00
_cell.angle_beta   90.00
_cell.angle_gamma   90.00
#
_symmetry.space_group_name_H-M   'P 1'
#
loop_
_entity.id
_entity.type
_entity.pdbx_description
1 polymer ?
#
loop_
_entity_poly.entity_id
_entity_poly.type
_entity_poly.pdbx_seq_one_letter_code
_entity_poly.pdbx_strand_id
1 'polypeptide(L)'
;MSTTTIEVPQAFGWVLLMAVAHAFELFVFGGVVGSYRKKHNVKYPDVTGPEEFNRAMRVHYNALEGAPFFFVTLLICGFYWAELAALAGFIYIVGRAIYCVGYLKSVEGRTTGAIICHLAELMLLIGSIVFIFKMIV
;
A
#
# COMPACT_ATOMS: atom_id res chain seq x y z
N MET A 1 -35.42 -15.06 -0.08
CA MET A 1 -34.03 -14.56 -0.20
C MET A 1 -33.12 -15.65 0.33
N SER A 2 -32.21 -16.16 -0.50
CA SER A 2 -31.15 -17.03 -0.01
C SER A 2 -30.19 -16.20 0.85
N THR A 3 -29.87 -16.67 2.05
CA THR A 3 -28.97 -15.99 2.99
C THR A 3 -27.55 -16.50 2.80
N THR A 4 -26.58 -15.59 2.64
CA THR A 4 -25.15 -15.92 2.61
C THR A 4 -24.51 -15.51 3.93
N THR A 5 -23.84 -16.44 4.61
CA THR A 5 -23.08 -16.17 5.85
C THR A 5 -21.61 -15.97 5.52
N ILE A 6 -21.01 -14.89 6.00
CA ILE A 6 -19.57 -14.63 5.90
C ILE A 6 -18.93 -15.01 7.24
N GLU A 7 -18.11 -16.06 7.24
CA GLU A 7 -17.29 -16.41 8.39
C GLU A 7 -15.93 -15.74 8.27
N VAL A 8 -15.45 -15.15 9.38
CA VAL A 8 -14.14 -14.51 9.42
C VAL A 8 -13.10 -15.59 9.78
N PRO A 9 -12.15 -15.93 8.89
CA PRO A 9 -11.13 -16.92 9.20
C PRO A 9 -10.23 -16.42 10.36
N GLN A 10 -9.72 -17.31 11.20
CA GLN A 10 -8.75 -16.93 12.24
C GLN A 10 -7.50 -16.26 11.64
N ALA A 11 -7.06 -16.72 10.46
CA ALA A 11 -5.95 -16.12 9.71
C ALA A 11 -6.22 -14.68 9.23
N PHE A 12 -7.46 -14.19 9.27
CA PHE A 12 -7.81 -12.81 8.91
C PHE A 12 -7.13 -11.79 9.82
N GLY A 13 -6.70 -12.19 11.03
CA GLY A 13 -5.83 -11.36 11.88
C GLY A 13 -4.56 -10.89 11.16
N TRP A 14 -3.98 -11.72 10.28
CA TRP A 14 -2.82 -11.34 9.48
C TRP A 14 -3.16 -10.30 8.40
N VAL A 15 -4.36 -10.38 7.83
CA VAL A 15 -4.88 -9.38 6.87
C VAL A 15 -5.00 -8.02 7.56
N LEU A 16 -5.58 -7.99 8.76
CA LEU A 16 -5.68 -6.77 9.57
C LEU A 16 -4.31 -6.24 9.97
N LEU A 17 -3.36 -7.12 10.33
CA LEU A 17 -1.99 -6.72 10.61
C LEU A 17 -1.36 -6.02 9.41
N MET A 18 -1.54 -6.53 8.19
CA MET A 18 -1.01 -5.89 6.98
C MET A 18 -1.69 -4.54 6.70
N ALA A 19 -2.99 -4.41 6.95
CA ALA A 19 -3.67 -3.13 6.83
C ALA A 19 -3.08 -2.10 7.80
N VAL A 20 -2.91 -2.46 9.07
CA VAL A 20 -2.31 -1.55 10.07
C VAL A 20 -0.84 -1.26 9.76
N ALA A 21 -0.09 -2.26 9.28
CA ALA A 21 1.31 -2.08 8.91
C ALA A 21 1.47 -1.09 7.74
N HIS A 22 0.62 -1.15 6.72
CA HIS A 22 0.67 -0.17 5.64
C HIS A 22 0.23 1.24 6.11
N ALA A 23 -0.75 1.33 7.02
CA ALA A 23 -1.09 2.63 7.64
C ALA A 23 0.09 3.22 8.42
N PHE A 24 0.85 2.39 9.14
CA PHE A 24 2.09 2.80 9.80
C PHE A 24 3.18 3.21 8.78
N GLU A 25 3.30 2.50 7.66
CA GLU A 25 4.20 2.87 6.58
C GLU A 25 3.89 4.26 5.99
N LEU A 26 2.61 4.59 5.77
CA LEU A 26 2.19 5.92 5.34
C LEU A 26 2.59 7.02 6.34
N PHE A 27 2.45 6.72 7.65
CA PHE A 27 2.92 7.60 8.71
C PHE A 27 4.45 7.83 8.64
N VAL A 28 5.23 6.77 8.44
CA VAL A 28 6.69 6.87 8.24
C VAL A 28 7.04 7.71 7.02
N PHE A 29 6.36 7.52 5.88
CA PHE A 29 6.59 8.34 4.69
C PHE A 29 6.27 9.82 4.93
N GLY A 30 5.27 10.13 5.76
CA GLY A 30 4.99 11.50 6.20
C GLY A 30 6.16 12.09 7.00
N GLY A 31 6.75 11.28 7.88
CA GLY A 31 7.98 11.64 8.60
C GLY A 31 9.17 11.90 7.67
N VAL A 32 9.35 11.09 6.63
CA VAL A 32 10.38 11.28 5.60
C VAL A 32 10.19 12.64 4.90
N VAL A 33 8.98 12.96 4.46
CA VAL A 33 8.64 14.27 3.89
C VAL A 33 8.98 15.39 4.86
N GLY A 34 8.61 15.25 6.14
CA GLY A 34 8.94 16.24 7.18
C GLY A 34 10.45 16.46 7.34
N SER A 35 11.24 15.40 7.25
CA SER A 35 12.71 15.47 7.31
C SER A 35 13.29 16.23 6.13
N TYR A 36 12.87 15.92 4.89
CA TYR A 36 13.32 16.63 3.70
C TYR A 36 12.82 18.08 3.65
N ARG A 37 11.61 18.35 4.15
CA ARG A 37 11.07 19.71 4.30
C ARG A 37 11.99 20.55 5.18
N LYS A 38 12.38 20.01 6.35
CA LYS A 38 13.30 20.66 7.27
C LYS A 38 14.70 20.84 6.65
N LYS A 39 15.23 19.81 5.98
CA LYS A 39 16.53 19.85 5.30
C LYS A 39 16.61 20.98 4.27
N HIS A 40 15.54 21.17 3.49
CA HIS A 40 15.49 22.11 2.38
C HIS A 40 14.80 23.44 2.71
N ASN A 41 14.43 23.68 3.98
CA ASN A 41 13.73 24.88 4.44
C ASN A 41 12.46 25.22 3.64
N VAL A 42 11.72 24.21 3.17
CA VAL A 42 10.49 24.41 2.39
C VAL A 42 9.37 24.85 3.34
N LYS A 43 8.90 26.09 3.20
CA LYS A 43 7.87 26.66 4.08
C LYS A 43 6.50 26.06 3.77
N TYR A 44 5.62 26.05 4.76
CA TYR A 44 4.20 25.79 4.51
C TYR A 44 3.56 27.04 3.86
N PRO A 45 2.60 26.88 2.95
CA PRO A 45 1.93 25.66 2.51
C PRO A 45 2.61 24.94 1.32
N ASP A 46 3.83 25.31 0.95
CA ASP A 46 4.46 24.82 -0.28
C ASP A 46 4.64 23.30 -0.27
N VAL A 47 4.24 22.68 -1.37
CA VAL A 47 4.35 21.23 -1.64
C VAL A 47 5.37 20.92 -2.75
N THR A 48 6.08 21.95 -3.20
CA THR A 48 7.16 21.87 -4.19
C THR A 48 8.43 22.51 -3.62
N GLY A 49 9.59 22.07 -4.10
CA GLY A 49 10.89 22.55 -3.64
C GLY A 49 12.03 21.93 -4.43
N PRO A 50 13.23 21.78 -3.83
CA PRO A 50 14.34 21.08 -4.45
C PRO A 50 13.99 19.65 -4.86
N GLU A 51 14.69 19.11 -5.85
CA GLU A 51 14.36 17.82 -6.46
C GLU A 51 14.23 16.69 -5.42
N GLU A 52 15.14 16.62 -4.44
CA GLU A 52 15.09 15.65 -3.35
C GLU A 52 13.79 15.74 -2.53
N PHE A 53 13.33 16.96 -2.21
CA PHE A 53 12.07 17.17 -1.51
C PHE A 53 10.89 16.75 -2.38
N ASN A 54 10.90 17.09 -3.67
CA ASN A 54 9.85 16.67 -4.60
C ASN A 54 9.77 15.14 -4.71
N ARG A 55 10.91 14.43 -4.72
CA ARG A 55 10.91 12.96 -4.71
C ARG A 55 10.34 12.40 -3.41
N ALA A 56 10.72 12.94 -2.24
CA ALA A 56 10.12 12.55 -0.97
C ALA A 56 8.60 12.79 -0.92
N MET A 57 8.15 13.95 -1.41
CA MET A 57 6.71 14.25 -1.56
C MET A 57 6.01 13.25 -2.47
N ARG A 58 6.60 12.89 -3.62
CA ARG A 58 6.01 11.89 -4.54
C ARG A 58 5.99 10.48 -3.96
N VAL A 59 6.97 10.09 -3.15
CA VAL A 59 6.91 8.83 -2.40
C VAL A 59 5.65 8.79 -1.52
N HIS A 60 5.41 9.84 -0.74
CA HIS A 60 4.25 9.90 0.15
C HIS A 60 2.92 10.00 -0.60
N TYR A 61 2.82 10.88 -1.61
CA TYR A 61 1.59 11.04 -2.40
C TYR A 61 1.25 9.78 -3.19
N ASN A 62 2.21 9.16 -3.86
CA ASN A 62 1.93 7.92 -4.58
C ASN A 62 1.53 6.78 -3.62
N ALA A 63 2.06 6.79 -2.39
CA ALA A 63 1.61 5.89 -1.33
C ALA A 63 0.15 6.12 -0.95
N LEU A 64 -0.22 7.37 -0.65
CA LEU A 64 -1.59 7.76 -0.32
C LEU A 64 -2.60 7.51 -1.45
N GLU A 65 -2.21 7.79 -2.70
CA GLU A 65 -3.07 7.56 -3.88
C GLU A 65 -3.42 6.07 -4.05
N GLY A 66 -2.49 5.16 -3.74
CA GLY A 66 -2.69 3.71 -3.85
C GLY A 66 -3.33 3.06 -2.62
N ALA A 67 -3.26 3.68 -1.45
CA ALA A 67 -3.74 3.10 -0.20
C ALA A 67 -5.22 2.68 -0.22
N PRO A 68 -6.18 3.46 -0.79
CA PRO A 68 -7.57 3.02 -0.88
C PRO A 68 -7.73 1.72 -1.68
N PHE A 69 -7.05 1.62 -2.82
CA PHE A 69 -7.08 0.41 -3.64
C PHE A 69 -6.52 -0.79 -2.87
N PHE A 70 -5.36 -0.60 -2.23
CA PHE A 70 -4.73 -1.64 -1.42
C PHE A 70 -5.65 -2.12 -0.28
N PHE A 71 -6.19 -1.20 0.54
CA PHE A 71 -7.02 -1.60 1.68
C PHE A 71 -8.29 -2.32 1.27
N VAL A 72 -8.99 -1.82 0.25
CA VAL A 72 -10.23 -2.44 -0.23
C VAL A 72 -9.95 -3.85 -0.75
N THR A 73 -8.96 -4.00 -1.62
CA THR A 73 -8.64 -5.31 -2.21
C THR A 73 -8.05 -6.29 -1.20
N LEU A 74 -7.23 -5.81 -0.25
CA LEU A 74 -6.69 -6.64 0.83
C LEU A 74 -7.81 -7.23 1.70
N LEU A 75 -8.75 -6.40 2.15
CA LEU A 75 -9.83 -6.83 3.03
C LEU A 75 -10.80 -7.79 2.33
N ILE A 76 -11.19 -7.48 1.09
CA ILE A 76 -12.10 -8.34 0.31
C ILE A 76 -11.43 -9.69 0.00
N CYS A 77 -10.19 -9.68 -0.48
CA CYS A 77 -9.43 -10.90 -0.74
C CYS A 77 -9.28 -11.75 0.54
N GLY A 78 -9.08 -11.09 1.68
CA GLY A 78 -8.89 -11.75 2.97
C GLY A 78 -10.06 -12.64 3.42
N PHE A 79 -11.30 -12.31 3.04
CA PHE A 79 -12.47 -13.13 3.39
C PHE A 79 -12.48 -14.48 2.66
N TYR A 80 -11.79 -14.55 1.52
CA TYR A 80 -11.70 -15.77 0.74
C TYR A 80 -10.41 -16.54 1.00
N TRP A 81 -9.27 -15.85 0.93
CA TRP A 81 -7.93 -16.42 1.08
C TRP A 81 -7.07 -15.56 2.00
N ALA A 82 -7.39 -15.58 3.30
CA ALA A 82 -6.71 -14.76 4.32
C ALA A 82 -5.18 -14.85 4.30
N GLU A 83 -4.61 -16.06 4.19
CA GLU A 83 -3.15 -16.24 4.17
C GLU A 83 -2.51 -15.66 2.90
N LEU A 84 -3.14 -15.86 1.74
CA LEU A 84 -2.65 -15.30 0.48
C LEU A 84 -2.78 -13.77 0.46
N ALA A 85 -3.89 -13.24 0.98
CA ALA A 85 -4.09 -11.81 1.13
C ALA A 85 -3.03 -11.19 2.06
N ALA A 86 -2.73 -11.85 3.17
CA ALA A 86 -1.67 -11.42 4.07
C ALA A 86 -0.27 -11.47 3.41
N LEU A 87 0.04 -12.53 2.66
CA LEU A 87 1.31 -12.64 1.93
C LEU A 87 1.43 -11.54 0.87
N ALA A 88 0.39 -11.32 0.07
CA ALA A 88 0.37 -10.24 -0.92
C ALA A 88 0.48 -8.86 -0.25
N GLY A 89 -0.19 -8.67 0.90
CA GLY A 89 -0.07 -7.48 1.74
C GLY A 89 1.36 -7.22 2.21
N PHE A 90 2.05 -8.27 2.66
CA PHE A 90 3.46 -8.19 3.04
C PHE A 90 4.35 -7.82 1.86
N ILE A 91 4.16 -8.47 0.70
CA ILE A 91 4.92 -8.18 -0.53
C ILE A 91 4.70 -6.72 -0.95
N TYR A 92 3.48 -6.22 -0.86
CA TYR A 92 3.15 -4.82 -1.16
C TYR A 92 3.94 -3.84 -0.28
N ILE A 93 3.91 -4.03 1.04
CA ILE A 93 4.61 -3.18 2.01
C ILE A 93 6.13 -3.22 1.76
N VAL A 94 6.70 -4.40 1.52
CA VAL A 94 8.12 -4.50 1.16
C VAL A 94 8.42 -3.77 -0.15
N GLY A 95 7.56 -3.91 -1.16
CA GLY A 95 7.64 -3.18 -2.42
C GLY A 95 7.61 -1.67 -2.23
N ARG A 96 6.77 -1.18 -1.31
CA ARG A 96 6.67 0.25 -0.94
C ARG A 96 7.92 0.75 -0.24
N ALA A 97 8.51 -0.01 0.67
CA ALA A 97 9.79 0.32 1.28
C ALA A 97 10.92 0.40 0.23
N ILE A 98 10.99 -0.56 -0.70
CA ILE A 98 11.95 -0.55 -1.82
C ILE A 98 11.71 0.67 -2.72
N TYR A 99 10.45 0.97 -3.05
CA TYR A 99 10.06 2.13 -3.84
C TYR A 99 10.53 3.42 -3.18
N CYS A 100 10.29 3.58 -1.87
CA CYS A 100 10.72 4.75 -1.10
C CYS A 100 12.23 4.93 -1.14
N VAL A 101 13.00 3.91 -0.75
CA VAL A 101 14.47 3.98 -0.71
C VAL A 101 15.06 4.24 -2.10
N GLY A 102 14.51 3.59 -3.14
CA GLY A 102 14.95 3.78 -4.51
C GLY A 102 14.65 5.18 -5.03
N TYR A 103 13.42 5.67 -4.83
CA TYR A 103 13.00 6.96 -5.37
C TYR A 103 13.68 8.15 -4.67
N LEU A 104 14.01 8.03 -3.38
CA LEU A 104 14.80 9.05 -2.69
C LEU A 104 16.19 9.25 -3.32
N LYS A 105 16.78 8.17 -3.87
CA LYS A 105 18.10 8.19 -4.52
C LYS A 105 18.05 8.74 -5.95
N SER A 106 17.12 8.27 -6.78
CA SER A 106 16.94 8.74 -8.16
C SER A 106 15.52 8.49 -8.66
N VAL A 107 15.13 9.13 -9.76
CA VAL A 107 13.80 8.96 -10.35
C VAL A 107 13.58 7.53 -10.84
N GLU A 108 14.61 6.91 -11.42
CA GLU A 108 14.58 5.56 -11.98
C GLU A 108 14.57 4.49 -10.88
N GLY A 109 15.17 4.79 -9.72
CA GLY A 109 15.27 3.87 -8.58
C GLY A 109 13.94 3.40 -8.02
N ARG A 110 12.84 4.10 -8.32
CA ARG A 110 11.47 3.72 -7.90
C ARG A 110 10.93 2.47 -8.60
N THR A 111 11.48 2.12 -9.76
CA THR A 111 10.86 1.19 -10.72
C THR A 111 10.68 -0.22 -10.15
N THR A 112 11.73 -0.76 -9.51
CA THR A 112 11.68 -2.12 -8.93
C THR A 112 10.59 -2.22 -7.86
N GLY A 113 10.52 -1.25 -6.95
CA GLY A 113 9.48 -1.22 -5.93
C GLY A 113 8.08 -1.07 -6.52
N ALA A 114 7.93 -0.27 -7.58
CA ALA A 114 6.65 -0.08 -8.27
C ALA A 114 6.12 -1.39 -8.88
N ILE A 115 6.99 -2.15 -9.54
CA ILE A 115 6.63 -3.45 -10.14
C ILE A 115 6.17 -4.42 -9.05
N ILE A 116 6.90 -4.51 -7.94
CA ILE A 116 6.54 -5.38 -6.81
C ILE A 116 5.16 -4.99 -6.25
N CYS A 117 4.91 -3.70 -6.06
CA CYS A 117 3.62 -3.20 -5.57
C CYS A 117 2.47 -3.59 -6.52
N HIS A 118 2.62 -3.35 -7.82
CA HIS A 118 1.57 -3.63 -8.79
C HIS A 118 1.29 -5.12 -8.97
N LEU A 119 2.31 -5.97 -8.84
CA LEU A 119 2.11 -7.43 -8.83
C LEU A 119 1.32 -7.88 -7.60
N ALA A 120 1.63 -7.32 -6.43
CA ALA A 120 0.86 -7.60 -5.21
C ALA A 120 -0.59 -7.11 -5.30
N GLU A 121 -0.80 -5.90 -5.80
CA GLU A 121 -2.12 -5.32 -6.07
C GLU A 121 -2.94 -6.18 -7.04
N LEU A 122 -2.31 -6.69 -8.11
CA LEU A 122 -2.97 -7.57 -9.06
C LEU A 122 -3.41 -8.89 -8.41
N MET A 123 -2.57 -9.49 -7.55
CA MET A 123 -2.93 -10.70 -6.80
C MET A 123 -4.13 -10.45 -5.88
N LEU A 124 -4.14 -9.33 -5.15
CA LEU A 124 -5.25 -8.94 -4.26
C LEU A 124 -6.54 -8.68 -5.04
N LEU A 125 -6.44 -8.01 -6.20
CA LEU A 125 -7.58 -7.73 -7.06
C LEU A 125 -8.22 -9.02 -7.59
N ILE A 126 -7.41 -9.94 -8.10
CA ILE A 126 -7.90 -11.23 -8.60
C ILE A 126 -8.59 -12.01 -7.47
N GLY A 127 -7.96 -12.11 -6.30
CA GLY A 127 -8.57 -12.78 -5.14
C GLY A 127 -9.89 -12.14 -4.71
N SER A 128 -9.98 -10.80 -4.78
CA SER A 128 -11.20 -10.06 -4.48
C SER A 128 -12.32 -10.38 -5.48
N ILE A 129 -12.02 -10.42 -6.78
CA ILE A 129 -13.00 -10.76 -7.83
C ILE A 129 -13.53 -12.18 -7.64
N VAL A 130 -12.66 -13.14 -7.33
CA VAL A 130 -13.06 -14.54 -7.09
C VAL A 130 -14.01 -14.64 -5.88
N PHE A 131 -13.72 -13.94 -4.79
CA PHE A 131 -14.61 -13.90 -3.62
C PHE A 131 -15.98 -13.32 -3.98
N ILE A 132 -16.01 -12.17 -4.63
CA ILE A 132 -17.25 -11.50 -5.04
C ILE A 132 -18.08 -12.41 -5.95
N PHE A 133 -17.45 -13.08 -6.92
CA PHE A 133 -18.14 -13.99 -7.81
C PHE A 133 -18.80 -15.15 -7.05
N LYS A 134 -18.11 -15.73 -6.07
CA LYS A 134 -18.66 -16.78 -5.18
C LYS A 134 -19.79 -16.32 -4.26
N MET A 135 -19.91 -15.01 -4.01
CA MET A 135 -21.02 -14.47 -3.23
C MET A 135 -22.28 -14.24 -4.07
N ILE A 136 -22.12 -13.98 -5.37
CA ILE A 136 -23.22 -13.65 -6.29
C ILE A 136 -23.87 -14.93 -6.86
N VAL A 137 -23.05 -15.94 -7.17
CA VAL A 137 -23.45 -17.21 -7.81
C VAL A 137 -23.54 -18.32 -6.77
#